data_AF-K2CRP1-F1
#
_entry.id   AF-K2CRP1-F1
#
_cell.length_a   1.000
_cell.length_b   1.000
_cell.length_c   1.000
_cell.angle_alpha   90.00
_cell.angle_beta   90.00
_cell.angle_gamma   90.00
#
_symmetry.space_group_name_H-M   'P 1'
#
loop_
_entity.id
_entity.type
_entity.pdbx_description
1 polymer ?
#
loop_
_entity_poly.entity_id
_entity_poly.type
_entity_poly.pdbx_seq_one_letter_code
_entity_poly.pdbx_strand_id
1 'polypeptide(L)'
;MATQRNMQASMFKLAKDHTIFEQVKDYALDYLGGVFEREVYPNEQALENLKHFDEPMPLEANDPVKMLKLLHDYGSPATVATTGGRYFGLVVGGSFAPVMAVKWLADVWDQLAPLYVTSPI
;
A
#
# COMPACT_ATOMS: atom_id res chain seq x y z
N MET A 1 -7.08 25.75 -19.91
CA MET A 1 -5.61 25.76 -19.98
C MET A 1 -4.92 26.10 -18.65
N ALA A 2 -5.48 26.97 -17.78
CA ALA A 2 -4.88 27.28 -16.46
C ALA A 2 -4.90 26.10 -15.46
N THR A 3 -5.95 25.26 -15.48
CA THR A 3 -6.11 24.09 -14.58
C THR A 3 -5.07 22.99 -14.83
N GLN A 4 -4.65 22.80 -16.08
CA GLN A 4 -3.71 21.74 -16.47
C GLN A 4 -2.27 22.05 -16.05
N ARG A 5 -1.86 23.33 -16.04
CA ARG A 5 -0.56 23.77 -15.50
C ARG A 5 -0.45 23.55 -13.98
N ASN A 6 -1.57 23.63 -13.24
CA ASN A 6 -1.59 23.43 -11.79
C ASN A 6 -1.44 21.93 -11.41
N MET A 7 -2.04 21.03 -12.19
CA MET A 7 -1.89 19.59 -11.97
C MET A 7 -0.47 19.09 -12.25
N GLN A 8 0.14 19.51 -13.36
CA GLN A 8 1.51 19.11 -13.70
C GLN A 8 2.52 19.51 -12.61
N ALA A 9 2.43 20.74 -12.11
CA ALA A 9 3.30 21.22 -11.03
C ALA A 9 3.10 20.41 -9.74
N SER A 10 1.86 20.09 -9.39
CA SER A 10 1.52 19.23 -8.26
C SER A 10 2.07 17.82 -8.41
N MET A 11 1.95 17.21 -9.59
CA MET A 11 2.53 15.89 -9.88
C MET A 11 4.06 15.89 -9.76
N PHE A 12 4.75 16.91 -10.26
CA PHE A 12 6.20 17.02 -10.10
C PHE A 12 6.63 17.22 -8.66
N LYS A 13 5.82 17.91 -7.83
CA LYS A 13 6.07 18.02 -6.40
C LYS A 13 5.95 16.65 -5.73
N LEU A 14 4.88 15.90 -6.03
CA LEU A 14 4.67 14.55 -5.50
C LEU A 14 5.79 13.59 -5.91
N ALA A 15 6.22 13.62 -7.18
CA ALA A 15 7.28 12.76 -7.68
C ALA A 15 8.65 12.99 -6.99
N LYS A 16 8.85 14.15 -6.37
CA LYS A 16 10.09 14.50 -5.64
C LYS A 16 9.96 14.33 -4.13
N ASP A 17 8.74 14.15 -3.63
CA ASP A 17 8.49 13.99 -2.21
C ASP A 17 8.64 12.52 -1.82
N HIS A 18 9.79 12.20 -1.23
CA HIS A 18 10.05 10.83 -0.80
C HIS A 18 9.62 10.56 0.65
N THR A 19 9.08 11.56 1.36
CA THR A 19 8.70 11.39 2.78
C THR A 19 7.58 10.37 2.97
N ILE A 20 6.72 10.21 1.95
CA ILE A 20 5.66 9.18 1.92
C ILE A 20 6.22 7.76 1.99
N PHE A 21 7.45 7.52 1.51
CA PHE A 21 8.10 6.21 1.59
C PHE A 21 8.57 5.90 3.00
N GLU A 22 9.01 6.91 3.76
CA GLU A 22 9.33 6.73 5.18
C GLU A 22 8.07 6.40 5.99
N GLN A 23 6.97 7.11 5.71
CA GLN A 23 5.67 6.85 6.35
C GLN A 23 5.19 5.41 6.09
N VAL A 24 5.18 4.97 4.83
CA VAL A 24 4.69 3.61 4.50
C VAL A 24 5.63 2.52 4.99
N LYS A 25 6.95 2.79 5.04
CA LYS A 25 7.94 1.91 5.67
C LYS A 25 7.61 1.69 7.13
N ASP A 26 7.34 2.76 7.89
CA ASP A 26 7.00 2.64 9.30
C ASP A 26 5.70 1.84 9.51
N TYR A 27 4.67 2.09 8.70
CA TYR A 27 3.41 1.32 8.72
C TYR A 27 3.60 -0.15 8.35
N ALA A 28 4.46 -0.45 7.38
CA ALA A 28 4.76 -1.83 7.00
C ALA A 28 5.51 -2.57 8.11
N LEU A 29 6.46 -1.91 8.78
CA LEU A 29 7.19 -2.49 9.90
C LEU A 29 6.28 -2.71 11.11
N ASP A 30 5.36 -1.80 11.40
CA ASP A 30 4.33 -1.99 12.43
C ASP A 30 3.45 -3.21 12.14
N TYR A 31 2.94 -3.32 10.92
CA TYR A 31 2.15 -4.48 10.49
C TYR A 31 2.94 -5.80 10.63
N LEU A 32 4.18 -5.84 10.16
CA LEU A 32 5.04 -7.02 10.28
C LEU A 32 5.35 -7.37 11.74
N GLY A 33 5.48 -6.37 12.60
CA GLY A 33 5.76 -6.53 14.03
C GLY A 33 4.62 -7.19 14.81
N GLY A 34 3.37 -7.05 14.36
CA GLY A 34 2.19 -7.60 15.05
C GLY A 34 1.46 -8.74 14.32
N VAL A 35 1.83 -9.06 13.07
CA VAL A 35 1.06 -10.01 12.25
C VAL A 35 1.10 -11.45 12.79
N PHE A 36 2.13 -11.82 13.55
CA PHE A 36 2.25 -13.14 14.16
C PHE A 36 1.35 -13.30 15.39
N GLU A 37 0.89 -12.22 16.01
CA GLU A 37 0.05 -12.24 17.21
C GLU A 37 -1.42 -12.00 16.85
N ARG A 38 -1.68 -11.42 15.67
CA ARG A 38 -3.03 -11.10 15.20
C ARG A 38 -3.88 -12.33 14.89
N GLU A 39 -5.19 -12.21 15.08
CA GLU A 39 -6.15 -13.15 14.52
C GLU A 39 -5.99 -13.28 13.00
N VAL A 40 -6.24 -14.48 12.48
CA VAL A 40 -6.05 -14.75 11.04
C VAL A 40 -7.07 -13.99 10.20
N TYR A 41 -8.32 -13.95 10.66
CA TYR A 41 -9.41 -13.23 10.04
C TYR A 41 -9.67 -11.93 10.82
N PRO A 42 -10.05 -10.82 10.16
CA PRO A 42 -10.41 -9.59 10.85
C PRO A 42 -11.59 -9.79 11.80
N ASN A 43 -11.57 -9.07 12.92
CA ASN A 43 -12.70 -9.03 13.84
C ASN A 43 -13.83 -8.12 13.30
N GLU A 44 -15.00 -8.20 13.94
CA GLU A 44 -16.19 -7.43 13.54
C GLU A 44 -15.92 -5.93 13.46
N GLN A 45 -15.20 -5.37 14.43
CA GLN A 45 -14.88 -3.94 14.45
C GLN A 45 -14.03 -3.51 13.26
N ALA A 46 -13.02 -4.31 12.88
CA ALA A 46 -12.18 -4.04 11.72
C ALA A 46 -12.97 -4.09 10.42
N LEU A 47 -13.93 -5.02 10.32
CA LEU A 47 -14.84 -5.11 9.17
C LEU A 47 -15.80 -3.93 9.09
N GLU A 48 -16.42 -3.53 10.21
CA GLU A 48 -17.29 -2.36 10.27
C GLU A 48 -16.55 -1.08 9.88
N ASN A 49 -15.27 -0.96 10.25
CA ASN A 49 -14.44 0.20 9.93
C ASN A 49 -14.14 0.32 8.42
N LEU A 50 -14.39 -0.71 7.61
CA LEU A 50 -14.29 -0.58 6.14
C LEU A 50 -15.25 0.47 5.57
N LYS A 51 -16.32 0.84 6.30
CA LYS A 51 -17.21 1.96 5.93
C LYS A 51 -16.48 3.30 5.77
N HIS A 52 -15.28 3.45 6.35
CA HIS A 52 -14.45 4.65 6.15
C HIS A 52 -13.91 4.78 4.72
N PHE A 53 -13.91 3.70 3.92
CA PHE A 53 -13.58 3.72 2.50
C PHE A 53 -14.81 3.94 1.60
N ASP A 54 -16.02 3.89 2.15
CA ASP A 54 -17.26 4.15 1.42
C ASP A 54 -17.53 5.66 1.39
N GLU A 55 -16.75 6.37 0.57
CA GLU A 55 -16.87 7.80 0.35
C GLU A 55 -17.17 8.11 -1.13
N PRO A 56 -17.82 9.25 -1.44
CA PRO A 56 -17.98 9.70 -2.81
C PRO A 56 -16.61 9.87 -3.50
N MET A 57 -16.55 9.53 -4.79
CA MET A 57 -15.34 9.74 -5.60
C MET A 57 -14.91 11.22 -5.53
N PRO A 58 -13.68 11.53 -5.08
CA PRO A 58 -13.24 12.90 -4.94
C PRO A 58 -13.08 13.56 -6.31
N LEU A 59 -13.50 14.83 -6.41
CA LEU A 59 -13.35 15.63 -7.63
C LEU A 59 -11.95 16.23 -7.78
N GLU A 60 -11.18 16.25 -6.69
CA GLU A 60 -9.85 16.84 -6.60
C GLU A 60 -8.87 15.83 -6.00
N ALA A 61 -7.57 16.04 -6.23
CA ALA A 61 -6.54 15.17 -5.69
C ALA A 61 -6.51 15.21 -4.16
N ASN A 62 -6.51 14.04 -3.53
CA ASN A 62 -6.37 13.89 -2.08
C ASN A 62 -4.90 13.96 -1.63
N ASP A 63 -4.71 14.35 -0.37
CA ASP A 63 -3.41 14.35 0.30
C ASP A 63 -2.89 12.91 0.47
N PRO A 64 -1.74 12.54 -0.15
CA PRO A 64 -1.19 11.18 -0.06
C PRO A 64 -0.90 10.75 1.37
N VAL A 65 -0.50 11.67 2.26
CA VAL A 65 -0.20 11.34 3.67
C VAL A 65 -1.46 10.86 4.39
N LYS A 66 -2.60 11.52 4.13
CA LYS A 66 -3.90 11.13 4.68
C LYS A 66 -4.39 9.81 4.08
N MET A 67 -4.20 9.62 2.77
CA MET A 67 -4.54 8.37 2.09
C MET A 67 -3.79 7.18 2.69
N LEU A 68 -2.46 7.30 2.85
CA LEU A 68 -1.65 6.24 3.47
C LEU A 68 -2.05 5.98 4.92
N LYS A 69 -2.36 7.05 5.68
CA LYS A 69 -2.86 6.90 7.05
C LYS A 69 -4.21 6.18 7.09
N LEU A 70 -5.14 6.47 6.18
CA LEU A 70 -6.44 5.80 6.10
C LEU A 70 -6.27 4.28 5.84
N LEU A 71 -5.38 3.93 4.91
CA LEU A 71 -5.03 2.55 4.62
C LEU A 71 -4.39 1.83 5.80
N HIS A 72 -3.53 2.51 6.56
CA HIS A 72 -2.94 1.93 7.75
C HIS A 72 -3.94 1.78 8.90
N ASP A 73 -4.71 2.83 9.20
CA ASP A 73 -5.63 2.85 10.35
C ASP A 73 -6.79 1.85 10.19
N TYR A 74 -7.34 1.72 8.97
CA TYR A 74 -8.53 0.91 8.72
C TYR A 74 -8.29 -0.28 7.79
N GLY A 75 -7.40 -0.13 6.81
CA GLY A 75 -7.08 -1.20 5.87
C GLY A 75 -6.22 -2.29 6.50
N SER A 76 -5.12 -1.93 7.16
CA SER A 76 -4.21 -2.91 7.76
C SER A 76 -4.92 -3.85 8.74
N PRO A 77 -5.74 -3.38 9.72
CA PRO A 77 -6.50 -4.27 10.61
C PRO A 77 -7.50 -5.16 9.89
N ALA A 78 -8.07 -4.71 8.78
CA ALA A 78 -9.08 -5.43 8.00
C ALA A 78 -8.52 -6.44 7.00
N THR A 79 -7.19 -6.62 6.93
CA THR A 79 -6.57 -7.66 6.10
C THR A 79 -6.68 -9.05 6.72
N VAL A 80 -6.82 -10.08 5.88
CA VAL A 80 -6.58 -11.47 6.30
C VAL A 80 -5.07 -11.68 6.50
N ALA A 81 -4.65 -12.14 7.67
CA ALA A 81 -3.24 -12.22 8.08
C ALA A 81 -2.47 -13.40 7.46
N THR A 82 -2.45 -13.50 6.12
CA THR A 82 -1.83 -14.64 5.41
C THR A 82 -0.31 -14.73 5.57
N THR A 83 0.35 -13.64 5.98
CA THR A 83 1.80 -13.62 6.28
C THR A 83 2.13 -14.07 7.72
N GLY A 84 1.11 -14.28 8.58
CA GLY A 84 1.28 -14.72 9.98
C GLY A 84 1.41 -16.25 10.16
N GLY A 85 1.43 -17.03 9.08
CA GLY A 85 1.70 -18.48 9.11
C GLY A 85 0.56 -19.38 9.62
N ARG A 86 -0.62 -18.82 9.92
CA ARG A 86 -1.78 -19.57 10.45
C ARG A 86 -3.00 -19.60 9.53
N TYR A 87 -2.87 -19.14 8.28
CA TYR A 87 -3.96 -19.16 7.30
C TYR A 87 -3.93 -20.44 6.46
N PHE A 88 -5.04 -21.20 6.45
CA PHE A 88 -5.16 -22.49 5.74
C PHE A 88 -6.36 -22.56 4.78
N GLY A 89 -6.99 -21.43 4.47
CA GLY A 89 -8.24 -21.40 3.70
C GLY A 89 -8.07 -21.55 2.18
N LEU A 90 -6.96 -21.07 1.62
CA LEU A 90 -6.66 -21.04 0.18
C LEU A 90 -5.14 -21.09 -0.07
N VAL A 91 -4.72 -21.36 -1.31
CA VAL A 91 -3.32 -21.27 -1.74
C VAL A 91 -2.98 -19.81 -2.10
N VAL A 92 -2.88 -18.96 -1.07
CA VAL A 92 -2.60 -17.53 -1.21
C VAL A 92 -1.70 -17.03 -0.09
N GLY A 93 -0.89 -16.00 -0.39
CA GLY A 93 0.01 -15.38 0.59
C GLY A 93 1.33 -16.14 0.77
N GLY A 94 1.87 -16.12 1.99
CA GLY A 94 3.16 -16.78 2.31
C GLY A 94 4.41 -15.99 1.93
N SER A 95 4.29 -14.71 1.59
CA SER A 95 5.45 -13.85 1.36
C SER A 95 6.21 -13.61 2.67
N PHE A 96 7.55 -13.66 2.61
CA PHE A 96 8.44 -13.37 3.73
C PHE A 96 9.28 -12.12 3.43
N ALA A 97 9.99 -11.60 4.43
CA ALA A 97 10.59 -10.25 4.38
C ALA A 97 11.47 -9.97 3.13
N PRO A 98 12.45 -10.82 2.75
CA PRO A 98 13.19 -10.69 1.50
C PRO A 98 12.32 -10.53 0.25
N VAL A 99 11.25 -11.32 0.12
CA VAL A 99 10.35 -11.23 -1.06
C VAL A 99 9.58 -9.90 -1.05
N MET A 100 9.13 -9.43 0.10
CA MET A 100 8.46 -8.13 0.22
C MET A 100 9.39 -6.96 -0.10
N ALA A 101 10.63 -7.01 0.40
CA ALA A 101 11.64 -6.00 0.09
C ALA A 101 11.98 -5.95 -1.40
N VAL A 102 12.12 -7.11 -2.05
CA VAL A 102 12.35 -7.18 -3.51
C VAL A 102 11.16 -6.61 -4.29
N LYS A 103 9.92 -6.88 -3.85
CA LYS A 103 8.72 -6.28 -4.48
C LYS A 103 8.76 -4.77 -4.44
N TRP A 104 9.07 -4.16 -3.29
CA TRP A 104 9.20 -2.70 -3.19
C TRP A 104 10.25 -2.15 -4.14
N LEU A 105 11.40 -2.82 -4.24
CA LEU A 105 12.47 -2.41 -5.14
C LEU A 105 12.06 -2.53 -6.62
N ALA A 106 11.45 -3.65 -6.99
CA ALA A 106 10.99 -3.91 -8.36
C ALA A 106 9.88 -2.95 -8.79
N ASP A 107 8.92 -2.65 -7.89
CA ASP A 107 7.84 -1.71 -8.15
C ASP A 107 8.39 -0.29 -8.39
N VAL A 108 9.45 0.12 -7.67
CA VAL A 108 10.12 1.41 -7.88
C VAL A 108 10.87 1.49 -9.20
N TRP A 109 11.39 0.37 -9.73
CA TRP A 109 12.05 0.35 -11.04
C TRP A 109 11.09 0.57 -12.21
N ASP A 110 9.79 0.31 -12.00
CA ASP A 110 8.69 0.50 -12.97
C ASP A 110 9.04 -0.01 -14.38
N GLN A 111 9.58 -1.23 -14.43
CA GLN A 111 10.07 -1.84 -15.67
C GLN A 111 8.94 -2.51 -16.44
N LEU A 112 8.74 -2.06 -17.69
CA LEU A 112 7.84 -2.68 -18.66
C LEU A 112 8.59 -3.77 -19.43
N ALA A 113 8.26 -5.05 -19.17
CA ALA A 113 9.05 -6.20 -19.63
C ALA A 113 8.52 -7.02 -20.85
N PRO A 114 8.00 -6.43 -21.95
CA PRO A 114 7.69 -7.19 -23.16
C PRO A 114 8.92 -7.42 -24.05
N LEU A 115 9.99 -6.61 -23.90
CA LEU A 115 11.19 -6.66 -24.73
C LEU A 115 12.45 -6.40 -23.88
N TYR A 116 13.56 -7.06 -24.23
CA TYR A 116 14.86 -6.86 -23.55
C TYR A 116 15.34 -5.39 -23.60
N VAL A 117 15.01 -4.65 -24.66
CA VAL A 117 15.40 -3.23 -24.81
C VAL A 117 14.69 -2.31 -23.82
N THR A 118 13.49 -2.68 -23.36
CA THR A 118 12.73 -1.88 -22.38
C THR A 118 12.98 -2.33 -20.95
N SER A 119 13.34 -3.60 -20.74
CA SER A 119 13.70 -4.17 -19.42
C SER A 119 14.64 -5.36 -19.58
N PRO A 120 15.97 -5.16 -19.52
CA PRO A 120 16.96 -6.23 -19.65
C PRO A 120 17.14 -7.07 -18.37
N ILE A 121 16.50 -6.65 -17.29
CA ILE A 121 16.43 -7.29 -15.98
C ILE A 121 14.97 -7.65 -15.71
#